data_AF-D7DUF3-F1
#
_entry.id   AF-D7DUF3-F1
#
_cell.length_a   1.000
_cell.length_b   1.000
_cell.length_c   1.000
_cell.angle_alpha   90.00
_cell.angle_beta   90.00
_cell.angle_gamma   90.00
#
_symmetry.space_group_name_H-M   'P 1'
#
loop_
_entity.id
_entity.type
_entity.pdbx_description
1 polymer ?
#
loop_
_entity_poly.entity_id
_entity_poly.type
_entity_poly.pdbx_seq_one_letter_code
_entity_poly.pdbx_strand_id
1 'polypeptide(L)'
;MKITPGKVGLFAGFSAIILETIFKVTPPPAYGLCIACHTRDLTNWIVNNAFGTSLGMAPVSKIIPVLTVVGIFIGALVAAKANGDFKLRTTHNMVVGFILGLLVINFALLMGGCPVRMALRTAYGDMISLIGLVFIAIGVYVGTEFYLKRA
;
A
#
# COMPACT_ATOMS: atom_id res chain seq x y z
N MET A 1 -22.75 7.33 5.16
CA MET A 1 -22.21 7.66 6.50
C MET A 1 -20.89 8.40 6.34
N LYS A 2 -20.69 9.58 6.93
CA LYS A 2 -19.37 10.24 6.94
C LYS A 2 -18.48 9.55 7.97
N ILE A 3 -17.69 8.57 7.55
CA ILE A 3 -16.74 7.89 8.42
C ILE A 3 -15.52 8.80 8.59
N THR A 4 -15.19 9.16 9.83
CA THR A 4 -14.03 9.99 10.16
C THR A 4 -12.74 9.17 10.03
N PRO A 5 -11.62 9.74 9.53
CA PRO A 5 -10.36 9.01 9.39
C PRO A 5 -9.89 8.31 10.67
N GLY A 6 -10.10 8.95 11.83
CA GLY A 6 -9.80 8.36 13.13
C GLY A 6 -10.60 7.10 13.45
N LYS A 7 -11.90 7.05 13.08
CA LYS A 7 -12.74 5.86 13.28
C LYS A 7 -12.27 4.69 12.40
N VAL A 8 -11.86 4.97 11.17
CA VAL A 8 -11.29 3.97 10.25
C VAL A 8 -9.98 3.43 10.80
N GLY A 9 -9.08 4.31 11.26
CA GLY A 9 -7.79 3.92 11.84
C GLY A 9 -7.96 3.04 13.08
N LEU A 10 -8.88 3.40 13.98
CA LEU A 10 -9.19 2.60 15.16
C LEU A 10 -9.72 1.22 14.76
N PHE A 11 -10.70 1.17 13.87
CA PHE A 11 -11.32 -0.08 13.43
C PHE A 11 -10.32 -0.99 12.72
N ALA A 12 -9.49 -0.43 11.83
CA ALA A 12 -8.43 -1.15 11.15
C ALA A 12 -7.38 -1.71 12.13
N GLY A 13 -6.94 -0.92 13.09
CA GLY A 13 -5.99 -1.34 14.13
C GLY A 13 -6.54 -2.45 15.02
N PHE A 14 -7.76 -2.29 15.54
CA PHE A 14 -8.42 -3.34 16.33
C PHE A 14 -8.63 -4.62 15.54
N SER A 15 -9.07 -4.51 14.28
CA SER A 15 -9.23 -5.69 13.42
C SER A 15 -7.91 -6.43 13.19
N ALA A 16 -6.79 -5.72 13.03
CA ALA A 16 -5.47 -6.30 12.83
C ALA A 16 -5.01 -7.11 14.06
N ILE A 17 -5.20 -6.57 15.28
CA ILE A 17 -4.88 -7.27 16.53
C ILE A 17 -5.75 -8.53 16.70
N ILE A 18 -7.05 -8.42 16.42
CA ILE A 18 -7.98 -9.55 16.50
C ILE A 18 -7.56 -10.66 15.50
N LEU A 19 -7.23 -10.28 14.27
CA LEU A 19 -6.75 -11.21 13.24
C LEU A 19 -5.45 -11.92 13.66
N GLU A 20 -4.49 -11.19 14.24
CA GLU A 20 -3.21 -11.76 14.68
C GLU A 20 -3.38 -12.74 15.85
N THR A 21 -4.19 -12.37 16.84
CA THR A 21 -4.44 -13.19 18.05
C THR A 21 -5.29 -14.44 17.78
N ILE A 22 -6.32 -14.35 16.93
CA ILE A 22 -7.25 -15.46 16.68
C ILE A 22 -6.75 -16.40 15.58
N PHE A 23 -6.23 -15.84 14.48
CA PHE A 23 -5.84 -16.66 13.31
C PHE A 23 -4.36 -17.05 13.30
N LYS A 24 -3.56 -16.60 14.29
CA LYS A 24 -2.10 -16.81 14.37
C LYS A 24 -1.37 -16.45 13.08
N VAL A 25 -1.97 -15.59 12.25
CA VAL A 25 -1.31 -15.07 11.06
C VAL A 25 -0.31 -14.08 11.57
N THR A 26 0.98 -14.46 11.59
CA THR A 26 2.07 -13.55 11.93
C THR A 26 2.58 -12.93 10.63
N PRO A 27 2.05 -11.76 10.20
CA PRO A 27 2.70 -11.03 9.12
C PRO A 27 4.13 -10.65 9.56
N PRO A 28 5.07 -10.43 8.62
CA PRO A 28 6.37 -9.90 8.99
C PRO A 28 6.21 -8.60 9.80
N PRO A 29 7.13 -8.31 10.75
CA PRO A 29 7.01 -7.13 11.60
C PRO A 29 6.90 -5.86 10.76
N ALA A 30 5.93 -5.00 11.11
CA ALA A 30 5.55 -3.79 10.37
C ALA A 30 5.05 -4.00 8.92
N TYR A 31 4.48 -5.17 8.58
CA TYR A 31 3.87 -5.40 7.27
C TYR A 31 2.40 -4.94 7.24
N GLY A 32 2.17 -3.71 6.77
CA GLY A 32 0.83 -3.15 6.56
C GLY A 32 0.30 -3.33 5.14
N LEU A 33 -0.94 -2.85 4.90
CA LEU A 33 -1.53 -2.72 3.57
C LEU A 33 -0.69 -1.76 2.72
N CYS A 34 0.21 -2.32 1.92
CA CYS A 34 1.21 -1.55 1.19
C CYS A 34 1.14 -1.83 -0.30
N ILE A 35 0.56 -0.90 -1.08
CA ILE A 35 0.35 -1.11 -2.52
C ILE A 35 1.69 -1.39 -3.24
N ALA A 36 2.77 -0.70 -2.88
CA ALA A 36 4.09 -0.96 -3.47
C ALA A 36 4.61 -2.39 -3.15
N CYS A 37 4.55 -2.82 -1.89
CA CYS A 37 5.04 -4.14 -1.49
C CYS A 37 4.15 -5.28 -2.01
N HIS A 38 2.83 -5.10 -2.03
CA HIS A 38 1.91 -6.09 -2.58
C HIS A 38 2.04 -6.22 -4.10
N THR A 39 2.25 -5.12 -4.82
CA THR A 39 2.53 -5.19 -6.26
C THR A 39 3.85 -5.91 -6.52
N ARG A 40 4.91 -5.60 -5.76
CA ARG A 40 6.19 -6.34 -5.82
C ARG A 40 6.01 -7.84 -5.54
N ASP A 41 5.27 -8.19 -4.51
CA ASP A 41 5.02 -9.60 -4.15
C ASP A 41 4.24 -10.32 -5.26
N LEU A 42 3.24 -9.68 -5.86
CA LEU A 42 2.51 -10.23 -7.00
C LEU A 42 3.41 -10.41 -8.23
N THR A 43 4.21 -9.40 -8.57
CA THR A 43 5.18 -9.48 -9.68
C THR A 43 6.20 -10.58 -9.43
N ASN A 44 6.79 -10.66 -8.23
CA ASN A 44 7.75 -11.70 -7.87
C ASN A 44 7.10 -13.09 -7.91
N TRP A 45 5.83 -13.24 -7.50
CA TRP A 45 5.10 -14.51 -7.59
C TRP A 45 4.91 -14.95 -9.05
N ILE A 46 4.46 -14.03 -9.92
CA ILE A 46 4.28 -14.31 -11.35
C ILE A 46 5.62 -14.70 -11.98
N VAL A 47 6.68 -13.93 -11.71
CA VAL A 47 8.01 -14.18 -12.29
C VAL A 47 8.60 -15.50 -11.79
N ASN A 48 8.47 -15.80 -10.49
CA ASN A 48 8.93 -17.06 -9.92
C ASN A 48 8.18 -18.26 -10.51
N ASN A 49 6.87 -18.15 -10.74
CA ASN A 49 6.06 -19.21 -11.31
C ASN A 49 6.23 -19.37 -12.83
N ALA A 50 6.56 -18.28 -13.54
CA ALA A 50 6.74 -18.28 -14.99
C ALA A 50 8.18 -18.65 -15.41
N PHE A 51 9.19 -18.21 -14.65
CA PHE A 51 10.61 -18.34 -15.01
C PHE A 51 11.42 -19.22 -14.04
N GLY A 52 10.78 -19.82 -13.04
CA GLY A 52 11.45 -20.71 -12.08
C GLY A 52 12.44 -19.99 -11.15
N THR A 53 12.36 -18.67 -11.03
CA THR A 53 13.23 -17.88 -10.15
C THR A 53 12.80 -17.96 -8.69
N SER A 54 13.67 -17.54 -7.77
CA SER A 54 13.42 -17.51 -6.32
C SER A 54 13.50 -16.09 -5.74
N LEU A 55 12.84 -15.13 -6.39
CA LEU A 55 12.77 -13.74 -5.94
C LEU A 55 12.08 -13.65 -4.58
N GLY A 56 12.61 -12.80 -3.69
CA GLY A 56 12.16 -12.66 -2.31
C GLY A 56 10.71 -12.15 -2.21
N MET A 57 9.87 -12.90 -1.49
CA MET A 57 8.46 -12.58 -1.23
C MET A 57 8.17 -12.61 0.27
N ALA A 58 7.20 -11.80 0.73
CA ALA A 58 6.75 -11.87 2.11
C ALA A 58 6.14 -13.25 2.42
N PRO A 59 6.34 -13.82 3.63
CA PRO A 59 5.82 -15.13 4.01
C PRO A 59 4.31 -15.27 3.81
N VAL A 60 3.55 -14.21 4.12
CA VAL A 60 2.09 -14.15 3.94
C VAL A 60 1.67 -14.27 2.47
N SER A 61 2.44 -13.67 1.56
CA SER A 61 2.12 -13.68 0.13
C SER A 61 2.46 -15.01 -0.56
N LYS A 62 3.21 -15.90 0.11
CA LYS A 62 3.46 -17.26 -0.37
C LYS A 62 2.26 -18.18 -0.13
N ILE A 63 1.52 -17.94 0.96
CA ILE A 63 0.39 -18.78 1.41
C ILE A 63 -0.93 -18.25 0.84
N ILE A 64 -1.10 -16.91 0.77
CA ILE A 64 -2.35 -16.27 0.35
C ILE A 64 -2.05 -15.24 -0.75
N PRO A 65 -1.69 -15.66 -1.98
CA PRO A 65 -1.40 -14.74 -3.08
C PRO A 65 -2.61 -13.89 -3.46
N VAL A 66 -3.83 -14.32 -3.15
CA VAL A 66 -5.07 -13.57 -3.41
C VAL A 66 -5.19 -12.32 -2.54
N LEU A 67 -4.58 -12.30 -1.35
CA LEU A 67 -4.59 -11.14 -0.44
C LEU A 67 -3.62 -10.02 -0.88
N THR A 68 -2.97 -10.18 -2.03
CA THR A 68 -2.12 -9.16 -2.66
C THR A 68 -2.96 -8.04 -3.29
N VAL A 69 -2.55 -7.50 -4.43
CA VAL A 69 -3.24 -6.38 -5.10
C VAL A 69 -4.67 -6.75 -5.52
N VAL A 70 -4.89 -8.01 -5.90
CA VAL A 70 -6.19 -8.48 -6.42
C VAL A 70 -7.28 -8.43 -5.33
N GLY A 71 -6.98 -8.93 -4.13
CA GLY A 71 -7.91 -8.89 -3.00
C GLY A 71 -8.25 -7.46 -2.58
N ILE A 72 -7.25 -6.57 -2.54
CA ILE A 72 -7.46 -5.14 -2.25
C ILE A 72 -8.35 -4.50 -3.32
N PHE A 73 -8.11 -4.80 -4.60
CA PHE A 73 -8.88 -4.26 -5.71
C PHE A 73 -10.35 -4.70 -5.66
N ILE A 74 -10.60 -5.99 -5.44
CA ILE A 74 -11.97 -6.53 -5.31
C ILE A 74 -12.66 -5.95 -4.07
N GLY A 75 -11.97 -5.92 -2.92
CA GLY A 75 -12.52 -5.34 -1.69
C GLY A 75 -12.89 -3.87 -1.84
N ALA A 76 -12.01 -3.06 -2.47
CA ALA A 76 -12.28 -1.66 -2.77
C ALA A 76 -13.46 -1.49 -3.74
N LEU A 77 -13.57 -2.35 -4.76
CA LEU A 77 -14.66 -2.32 -5.73
C LEU A 77 -16.01 -2.66 -5.08
N VAL A 78 -16.06 -3.70 -4.26
CA VAL A 78 -17.26 -4.09 -3.50
C VAL A 78 -17.66 -2.95 -2.55
N ALA A 79 -16.70 -2.38 -1.82
CA ALA A 79 -16.95 -1.28 -0.91
C ALA A 79 -17.48 -0.02 -1.63
N ALA A 80 -16.89 0.33 -2.78
CA ALA A 80 -17.31 1.47 -3.58
C ALA A 80 -18.73 1.28 -4.14
N LYS A 81 -19.07 0.07 -4.61
CA LYS A 81 -20.41 -0.24 -5.11
C LYS A 81 -21.46 -0.24 -3.99
N ALA A 82 -21.13 -0.80 -2.82
CA ALA A 82 -22.02 -0.84 -1.67
C ALA A 82 -22.34 0.57 -1.12
N ASN A 83 -21.38 1.50 -1.18
CA ASN A 83 -21.58 2.90 -0.76
C ASN A 83 -22.13 3.81 -1.86
N GLY A 84 -22.27 3.33 -3.10
CA GLY A 84 -22.73 4.14 -4.23
C GLY A 84 -21.71 5.16 -4.76
N ASP A 85 -20.45 5.09 -4.33
CA ASP A 85 -19.38 6.03 -4.68
C ASP A 85 -18.58 5.60 -5.94
N PHE A 86 -19.01 4.56 -6.64
CA PHE A 86 -18.32 4.06 -7.83
C PHE A 86 -18.48 5.02 -9.01
N LYS A 87 -17.38 5.67 -9.39
CA LYS A 87 -17.30 6.55 -10.58
C LYS A 87 -16.09 6.18 -11.43
N LEU A 88 -16.33 5.85 -12.70
CA LEU A 88 -15.27 5.71 -13.69
C LEU A 88 -14.69 7.10 -14.00
N ARG A 89 -13.38 7.25 -13.84
CA ARG A 89 -12.67 8.49 -14.12
C ARG A 89 -11.62 8.24 -15.19
N THR A 90 -11.54 9.13 -16.17
CA THR A 90 -10.48 9.12 -17.20
C THR A 90 -9.33 9.99 -16.71
N THR A 91 -8.10 9.52 -16.92
CA THR A 91 -6.89 10.27 -16.58
C THR A 91 -6.63 11.32 -17.66
N HIS A 92 -6.30 12.55 -17.26
CA HIS A 92 -6.12 13.67 -18.18
C HIS A 92 -4.94 13.46 -19.16
N ASN A 93 -3.81 12.91 -18.68
CA ASN A 93 -2.64 12.57 -19.50
C ASN A 93 -2.09 11.19 -19.11
N MET A 94 -2.36 10.17 -19.93
CA MET A 94 -1.97 8.78 -19.68
C MET A 94 -0.45 8.60 -19.57
N VAL A 95 0.32 9.27 -20.45
CA VAL A 95 1.79 9.16 -20.48
C VAL A 95 2.41 9.70 -19.19
N VAL A 96 1.98 10.87 -18.74
CA VAL A 96 2.47 11.50 -17.51
C VAL A 96 2.13 10.65 -16.30
N GLY A 97 0.89 10.16 -16.20
CA GLY A 97 0.47 9.28 -15.12
C GLY A 97 1.27 7.97 -15.06
N PHE A 98 1.57 7.38 -16.21
CA PHE A 98 2.35 6.15 -16.30
C PHE A 98 3.81 6.36 -15.83
N ILE A 99 4.47 7.42 -16.31
CA ILE A 99 5.85 7.74 -15.92
C ILE A 99 5.92 8.04 -14.42
N LEU A 100 4.99 8.84 -13.90
CA LEU A 100 4.91 9.14 -12.46
C LEU A 100 4.70 7.85 -11.63
N GLY A 101 3.82 6.95 -12.07
CA GLY A 101 3.61 5.67 -11.42
C GLY A 101 4.86 4.79 -11.39
N LEU A 102 5.62 4.76 -12.50
CA LEU A 102 6.89 4.03 -12.59
C LEU A 102 7.93 4.62 -11.63
N LEU A 103 8.06 5.93 -11.56
CA LEU A 103 8.98 6.58 -10.61
C LEU A 103 8.57 6.25 -9.16
N VAL A 104 7.29 6.40 -8.81
CA VAL A 104 6.79 6.15 -7.46
C VAL A 104 7.09 4.74 -7.00
N ILE A 105 6.85 3.71 -7.83
CA ILE A 105 7.08 2.33 -7.41
C ILE A 105 8.57 2.03 -7.24
N ASN A 106 9.43 2.54 -8.12
CA ASN A 106 10.88 2.36 -7.99
C ASN A 106 11.42 3.02 -6.73
N PHE A 107 11.08 4.29 -6.46
CA PHE A 107 11.52 5.00 -5.25
C PHE A 107 10.92 4.43 -3.97
N ALA A 108 9.67 3.97 -3.99
CA ALA A 108 9.05 3.30 -2.85
C ALA A 108 9.76 1.98 -2.51
N LEU A 109 10.24 1.23 -3.51
CA LEU A 109 11.01 0.02 -3.31
C LEU A 109 12.44 0.31 -2.81
N LEU A 110 13.10 1.34 -3.34
CA LEU A 110 14.45 1.75 -2.90
C LEU A 110 14.50 2.10 -1.41
N MET A 111 13.50 2.83 -0.93
CA MET A 111 13.40 3.21 0.49
C MET A 111 12.80 2.09 1.36
N GLY A 112 12.21 1.07 0.73
CA GLY A 112 11.63 -0.09 1.41
C GLY A 112 10.28 0.16 2.08
N GLY A 113 9.53 1.21 1.68
CA GLY A 113 8.23 1.47 2.29
C GLY A 113 7.28 2.40 1.55
N CYS A 114 6.01 2.17 1.83
CA CYS A 114 4.88 3.06 1.60
C CYS A 114 4.52 3.79 2.91
N PRO A 115 3.67 4.83 2.89
CA PRO A 115 3.29 5.58 4.10
C PRO A 115 2.78 4.68 5.23
N VAL A 116 2.00 3.65 4.93
CA VAL A 116 1.46 2.71 5.93
C VAL A 116 2.58 1.91 6.60
N ARG A 117 3.51 1.34 5.81
CA ARG A 117 4.63 0.56 6.34
C ARG A 117 5.58 1.41 7.17
N MET A 118 5.85 2.64 6.72
CA MET A 118 6.70 3.57 7.47
C MET A 118 6.04 4.03 8.76
N ALA A 119 4.74 4.28 8.76
CA ALA A 119 3.99 4.59 9.97
C ALA A 119 4.03 3.44 10.99
N LEU A 120 3.82 2.19 10.54
CA LEU A 120 3.92 1.02 11.41
C LEU A 120 5.34 0.85 11.95
N ARG A 121 6.38 0.94 11.11
CA ARG A 121 7.78 0.80 11.54
C ARG A 121 8.18 1.92 12.52
N THR A 122 7.65 3.13 12.34
CA THR A 122 7.77 4.23 13.31
C THR A 122 7.12 3.89 14.65
N ALA A 123 5.95 3.23 14.65
CA ALA A 123 5.28 2.79 15.88
C ALA A 123 6.09 1.73 16.64
N TYR A 124 6.93 0.93 15.96
CA TYR A 124 7.90 0.03 16.58
C TYR A 124 9.16 0.74 17.12
N GLY A 125 9.25 2.08 17.00
CA GLY A 125 10.36 2.88 17.53
C GLY A 125 11.53 3.10 16.54
N ASP A 126 11.34 2.79 15.27
CA ASP A 126 12.40 2.93 14.26
C ASP A 126 12.52 4.36 13.72
N MET A 127 13.60 5.04 14.10
CA MET A 127 13.87 6.44 13.77
C MET A 127 14.09 6.69 12.26
N ILE A 128 14.61 5.71 11.52
CA ILE A 128 14.81 5.83 10.07
C ILE A 128 13.45 5.91 9.36
N SER A 129 12.45 5.19 9.90
CA SER A 129 11.07 5.23 9.39
C SER A 129 10.42 6.59 9.59
N LEU A 130 10.67 7.18 10.76
CA LEU A 130 10.11 8.49 11.10
C LEU A 130 10.62 9.54 10.13
N ILE A 131 11.94 9.56 9.88
CA ILE A 131 12.56 10.45 8.91
C ILE A 131 11.97 10.20 7.52
N GLY A 132 11.87 8.94 7.09
CA GLY A 132 11.25 8.57 5.81
C GLY A 132 9.81 9.06 5.68
N LEU A 133 9.01 8.94 6.74
CA LEU A 133 7.63 9.40 6.77
C LEU A 133 7.52 10.92 6.63
N VAL A 134 8.43 11.67 7.28
CA VAL A 134 8.51 13.14 7.14
C VAL A 134 8.88 13.53 5.70
N PHE A 135 9.85 12.86 5.08
CA PHE A 135 10.19 13.13 3.68
C PHE A 135 9.06 12.79 2.71
N ILE A 136 8.30 11.71 2.96
CA ILE A 136 7.08 11.41 2.19
C ILE A 136 6.08 12.56 2.33
N ALA A 137 5.85 13.07 3.55
CA ALA A 137 4.93 14.18 3.78
C ALA A 137 5.36 15.47 3.07
N ILE A 138 6.65 15.83 3.15
CA ILE A 138 7.21 17.00 2.45
C ILE A 138 7.10 16.81 0.93
N GLY A 139 7.45 15.63 0.41
CA GLY A 139 7.36 15.33 -1.01
C GLY A 139 5.94 15.43 -1.56
N VAL A 140 4.94 14.93 -0.81
CA VAL A 140 3.53 15.08 -1.17
C VAL A 140 3.13 16.56 -1.13
N TYR A 141 3.51 17.31 -0.10
CA TYR A 141 3.19 18.74 -0.01
C TYR A 141 3.74 19.52 -1.21
N VAL A 142 5.04 19.41 -1.49
CA VAL A 142 5.68 20.06 -2.63
C VAL A 142 5.06 19.60 -3.95
N GLY A 143 4.81 18.30 -4.10
CA GLY A 143 4.16 17.74 -5.29
C GLY A 143 2.75 18.31 -5.51
N THR A 144 1.95 18.47 -4.46
CA THR A 144 0.61 19.06 -4.56
C THR A 144 0.64 20.54 -4.90
N GLU A 145 1.53 21.32 -4.28
CA GLU A 145 1.70 22.75 -4.58
C GLU A 145 2.20 22.96 -6.02
N PHE A 146 3.12 22.13 -6.50
CA PHE A 146 3.71 22.29 -7.82
C PHE A 146 2.84 21.72 -8.95
N TYR A 147 2.17 20.59 -8.74
CA TYR A 147 1.39 19.91 -9.79
C TYR A 147 -0.10 20.29 -9.77
N LEU A 148 -0.73 20.38 -8.60
CA LEU A 148 -2.18 20.62 -8.50
C LEU A 148 -2.58 22.09 -8.42
N LYS A 149 -1.74 22.98 -7.87
CA LYS A 149 -2.06 24.42 -7.85
C LYS A 149 -1.62 25.19 -9.09
N ARG A 150 -0.72 24.61 -9.90
CA ARG A 150 -0.18 25.23 -11.12
C ARG A 150 -0.75 24.65 -12.42
N ALA A 151 -1.46 23.52 -12.36
CA ALA A 151 -2.22 22.96 -13.48
C ALA A 151 -3.67 23.42 -13.43
#